data_AF-A0A1Q3DBQ6-F1
#
_entry.id   AF-A0A1Q3DBQ6-F1
#
_cell.length_a   1.000
_cell.length_b   1.000
_cell.length_c   1.000
_cell.angle_alpha   90.00
_cell.angle_beta   90.00
_cell.angle_gamma   90.00
#
_symmetry.space_group_name_H-M   'P 1'
#
loop_
_entity.id
_entity.type
_entity.pdbx_description
1 polymer ?
#
loop_
_entity_poly.entity_id
_entity_poly.type
_entity_poly.pdbx_seq_one_letter_code
_entity_poly.pdbx_strand_id
1 'polypeptide(L)'
;DKLSRFGVVQSNLCLFGCGHCETVDHLVFDCAFTKAIWCKVLKLNNYLPPVSWNWENAAEWAVEHTVGKHFRFWMRRAGLAVTVYHCWREINNRIFRLSAATLERILSRIMTDVSEKAALCLDISNTPVKRSIVDNWAIDESIFRNLVLEQVPGHHIPGHGHENFVTPQIFQRRQGVG
;
A
#
# COMPACT_ATOMS: atom_id res chain seq x y z
N ASP A 1 11.90 28.04 12.75
CA ASP A 1 11.98 29.43 13.20
C ASP A 1 13.42 29.96 13.31
N LYS A 2 14.13 30.14 12.19
CA LYS A 2 15.49 30.74 12.15
C LYS A 2 15.67 31.80 11.05
N LEU A 3 14.66 31.99 10.21
CA LEU A 3 14.69 32.90 9.04
C LEU A 3 14.11 34.28 9.36
N SER A 4 13.36 34.41 10.46
CA SER A 4 12.78 35.67 10.95
C SER A 4 13.84 36.70 11.37
N ARG A 5 15.07 36.27 11.68
CA ARG A 5 16.15 37.14 12.18
C ARG A 5 16.89 37.96 11.10
N PHE A 6 16.63 37.70 9.81
CA PHE A 6 17.37 38.32 8.70
C PHE A 6 16.55 39.31 7.86
N GLY A 7 15.35 39.71 8.30
CA GLY A 7 14.57 40.76 7.62
C GLY A 7 14.02 40.35 6.23
N VAL A 8 14.22 39.10 5.81
CA VAL A 8 13.59 38.49 4.62
C VAL A 8 12.32 37.82 5.10
N VAL A 9 11.29 38.59 5.45
CA VAL A 9 10.00 38.00 5.84
C VAL A 9 9.27 37.58 4.56
N GLN A 10 9.57 36.37 4.07
CA GLN A 10 8.50 35.57 3.49
C GLN A 10 7.49 35.36 4.62
N SER A 11 6.25 35.75 4.36
CA SER A 11 5.11 35.56 5.25
C SER A 11 5.26 34.26 6.05
N ASN A 12 5.15 34.32 7.39
CA ASN A 12 5.13 33.14 8.24
C ASN A 12 3.82 32.34 8.11
N LEU A 13 3.01 32.64 7.10
CA LEU A 13 1.76 31.97 6.80
C LEU A 13 2.00 30.81 5.84
N CYS A 14 1.20 29.77 6.02
CA CYS A 14 1.22 28.57 5.22
C CYS A 14 1.20 28.83 3.70
N LEU A 15 2.15 28.24 2.99
CA LEU A 15 2.25 28.20 1.51
C LEU A 15 1.02 27.69 0.76
N PHE A 16 0.10 26.99 1.45
CA PHE A 16 -1.16 26.51 0.89
C PHE A 16 -2.33 27.49 1.08
N GLY A 17 -2.11 28.65 1.73
CA GLY A 17 -3.10 29.72 1.84
C GLY A 17 -4.18 29.48 2.89
N CYS A 18 -3.96 28.60 3.86
CA CYS A 18 -4.95 28.29 4.90
C CYS A 18 -4.94 29.27 6.10
N GLY A 19 -4.06 30.27 6.10
CA GLY A 19 -4.02 31.32 7.13
C GLY A 19 -3.32 30.94 8.45
N HIS A 20 -2.85 29.70 8.62
CA HIS A 20 -2.09 29.28 9.79
C HIS A 20 -0.59 29.56 9.65
N CYS A 21 0.12 29.56 10.79
CA CYS A 21 1.57 29.68 10.81
C CYS A 21 2.25 28.48 10.12
N GLU A 22 3.30 28.77 9.37
CA GLU A 22 4.09 27.78 8.68
C GLU A 22 5.06 27.07 9.63
N THR A 23 4.86 25.77 9.78
CA THR A 23 5.80 24.83 10.41
C THR A 23 5.90 23.58 9.54
N VAL A 24 6.93 22.76 9.74
CA VAL A 24 7.06 21.48 9.00
C VAL A 24 5.85 20.58 9.27
N ASP A 25 5.44 20.46 10.54
CA ASP A 25 4.24 19.70 10.91
C ASP A 25 2.99 20.26 10.23
N HIS A 26 2.84 21.59 10.22
CA HIS A 26 1.73 22.24 9.53
C HIS A 26 1.74 21.96 8.03
N LEU A 27 2.84 22.20 7.33
CA LEU A 27 2.91 22.02 5.88
C LEU A 27 2.67 20.57 5.48
N VAL A 28 3.25 19.62 6.20
CA VAL A 28 3.24 18.21 5.80
C VAL A 28 2.01 17.47 6.31
N PHE A 29 1.54 17.74 7.53
CA PHE A 29 0.53 16.92 8.20
C PHE A 29 -0.73 17.68 8.63
N ASP A 30 -0.62 18.97 8.92
CA ASP A 30 -1.67 19.69 9.66
C ASP A 30 -2.49 20.66 8.82
N CYS A 31 -1.96 21.12 7.69
CA CYS A 31 -2.64 21.98 6.73
C CYS A 31 -3.84 21.23 6.11
N ALA A 32 -4.98 21.91 5.97
CA ALA A 32 -6.18 21.33 5.35
C ALA A 32 -5.89 20.68 3.98
N PHE A 33 -5.00 21.29 3.19
CA PHE A 33 -4.60 20.76 1.88
C PHE A 33 -3.89 19.40 1.99
N THR A 34 -2.85 19.30 2.82
CA THR A 34 -2.08 18.05 2.98
C THR A 34 -2.82 17.02 3.83
N LYS A 35 -3.63 17.43 4.80
CA LYS A 35 -4.58 16.55 5.52
C LYS A 35 -5.51 15.84 4.56
N ALA A 36 -6.03 16.52 3.54
CA ALA A 36 -6.90 15.88 2.55
C ALA A 36 -6.17 14.77 1.77
N ILE A 37 -4.89 14.99 1.44
CA ILE A 37 -4.04 13.99 0.77
C ILE A 37 -3.86 12.77 1.68
N TRP A 38 -3.42 13.00 2.92
CA TRP A 38 -3.23 11.95 3.92
C TRP A 38 -4.49 11.15 4.19
N CYS A 39 -5.63 11.82 4.36
CA CYS A 39 -6.93 11.18 4.54
C CYS A 39 -7.26 10.24 3.38
N LYS A 40 -7.03 10.67 2.14
CA LYS A 40 -7.29 9.84 0.96
C LYS A 40 -6.36 8.62 0.94
N VAL A 41 -5.06 8.82 1.12
CA VAL A 41 -4.06 7.74 1.04
C VAL A 41 -4.23 6.68 2.14
N LEU A 42 -4.58 7.09 3.35
CA LEU A 42 -4.90 6.15 4.42
C LEU A 42 -6.18 5.36 4.14
N LYS A 43 -7.23 6.02 3.64
CA LYS A 43 -8.47 5.33 3.23
C LYS A 43 -8.21 4.30 2.13
N LEU A 44 -7.34 4.61 1.15
CA LEU A 44 -6.95 3.65 0.12
C LEU A 44 -6.28 2.39 0.71
N ASN A 45 -5.63 2.51 1.87
CA ASN A 45 -5.05 1.39 2.62
C ASN A 45 -6.00 0.76 3.65
N ASN A 46 -7.29 1.10 3.61
CA ASN A 46 -8.30 0.69 4.61
C ASN A 46 -7.97 1.13 6.04
N TYR A 47 -7.36 2.31 6.21
CA TYR A 47 -7.14 2.96 7.52
C TYR A 47 -7.92 4.26 7.65
N LEU A 48 -8.26 4.57 8.89
CA LEU A 48 -8.78 5.87 9.27
C LEU A 48 -7.62 6.81 9.59
N PRO A 49 -7.68 8.07 9.13
CA PRO A 49 -6.70 9.07 9.51
C PRO A 49 -6.76 9.37 11.02
N PRO A 50 -5.61 9.55 11.68
CA PRO A 50 -5.57 9.97 13.07
C PRO A 50 -6.12 11.40 13.22
N VAL A 51 -6.67 11.71 14.41
CA VAL A 51 -7.28 13.02 14.71
C VAL A 51 -6.24 14.16 14.63
N SER A 52 -5.01 13.89 15.07
CA SER A 52 -3.87 14.80 14.98
C SER A 52 -2.67 14.04 14.45
N TRP A 53 -1.97 14.64 13.49
CA TRP A 53 -0.83 14.02 12.84
C TRP A 53 0.34 15.02 12.85
N ASN A 54 1.49 14.63 13.41
CA ASN A 54 2.73 15.38 13.35
C ASN A 54 3.86 14.43 12.90
N TRP A 55 5.07 14.96 12.73
CA TRP A 55 6.19 14.16 12.25
C TRP A 55 6.50 12.94 13.13
N GLU A 56 6.52 13.13 14.45
CA GLU A 56 6.91 12.08 15.41
C GLU A 56 5.89 10.94 15.42
N ASN A 57 4.60 11.25 15.60
CA ASN A 57 3.57 10.22 15.65
C ASN A 57 3.32 9.59 14.25
N ALA A 58 3.63 10.29 13.15
CA ALA A 58 3.67 9.70 11.82
C ALA A 58 4.75 8.66 11.65
N ALA A 59 5.96 8.98 12.11
CA ALA A 59 7.08 8.07 12.03
C ALA A 59 6.84 6.83 12.89
N GLU A 60 6.36 7.01 14.11
CA GLU A 60 6.00 5.92 15.02
C GLU A 60 4.91 5.03 14.41
N TRP A 61 3.81 5.61 13.95
CA TRP A 61 2.74 4.86 13.29
C TRP A 61 3.26 4.09 12.08
N ALA A 62 4.11 4.71 11.25
CA ALA A 62 4.69 4.07 10.09
C ALA A 62 5.53 2.84 10.49
N VAL A 63 6.37 2.94 11.52
CA VAL A 63 7.17 1.81 12.00
C VAL A 63 6.28 0.66 12.47
N GLU A 64 5.26 0.95 13.27
CA GLU A 64 4.35 -0.07 13.79
C GLU A 64 3.52 -0.77 12.70
N HIS A 65 3.08 -0.02 11.68
CA HIS A 65 2.06 -0.49 10.74
C HIS A 65 2.61 -0.98 9.40
N THR A 66 3.93 -0.95 9.22
CA THR A 66 4.57 -1.27 7.94
C THR A 66 5.67 -2.32 7.95
N VAL A 67 6.02 -2.86 9.11
CA VAL A 67 7.05 -3.89 9.23
C VAL A 67 6.56 -5.24 8.68
N GLY A 68 7.39 -5.86 7.85
CA GLY A 68 7.17 -7.19 7.29
C GLY A 68 7.06 -7.22 5.76
N LYS A 69 6.79 -8.43 5.22
CA LYS A 69 6.76 -8.69 3.77
C LYS A 69 5.35 -8.81 3.19
N HIS A 70 4.31 -8.66 4.01
CA HIS A 70 2.93 -8.77 3.52
C HIS A 70 2.59 -7.63 2.56
N PHE A 71 1.78 -7.94 1.54
CA PHE A 71 1.27 -6.98 0.55
C PHE A 71 0.74 -5.68 1.19
N ARG A 72 -0.12 -5.80 2.21
CA ARG A 72 -0.68 -4.64 2.93
C ARG A 72 0.39 -3.72 3.53
N PHE A 73 1.49 -4.29 4.03
CA PHE A 73 2.58 -3.52 4.62
C PHE A 73 3.42 -2.85 3.54
N TRP A 74 3.63 -3.51 2.40
CA TRP A 74 4.24 -2.88 1.24
C TRP A 74 3.41 -1.70 0.73
N MET A 75 2.08 -1.88 0.55
CA MET A 75 1.19 -0.83 0.06
C MET A 75 1.17 0.39 0.98
N ARG A 76 1.16 0.17 2.30
CA ARG A 76 1.26 1.27 3.28
C ARG A 76 2.60 2.01 3.15
N ARG A 77 3.74 1.32 3.08
CA ARG A 77 5.06 1.97 2.91
C ARG A 77 5.10 2.80 1.63
N ALA A 78 4.66 2.21 0.52
CA ALA A 78 4.62 2.90 -0.76
C ALA A 78 3.72 4.14 -0.68
N GLY A 79 2.50 4.00 -0.19
CA GLY A 79 1.56 5.12 -0.02
C GLY A 79 2.12 6.24 0.86
N LEU A 80 2.67 5.92 2.04
CA LEU A 80 3.28 6.91 2.93
C LEU A 80 4.47 7.62 2.27
N ALA A 81 5.42 6.87 1.71
CA ALA A 81 6.64 7.42 1.13
C ALA A 81 6.34 8.30 -0.09
N VAL A 82 5.46 7.84 -0.99
CA VAL A 82 5.05 8.61 -2.17
C VAL A 82 4.29 9.87 -1.76
N THR A 83 3.48 9.81 -0.70
CA THR A 83 2.77 10.99 -0.17
C THR A 83 3.73 12.05 0.35
N VAL A 84 4.69 11.67 1.20
CA VAL A 84 5.74 12.59 1.69
C VAL A 84 6.50 13.20 0.53
N TYR A 85 6.88 12.39 -0.47
CA TYR A 85 7.57 12.87 -1.65
C TYR A 85 6.76 13.92 -2.43
N HIS A 86 5.49 13.66 -2.74
CA HIS A 86 4.69 14.62 -3.50
C HIS A 86 4.33 15.86 -2.70
N CYS A 87 4.13 15.77 -1.39
CA CYS A 87 3.98 16.93 -0.51
C CYS A 87 5.24 17.81 -0.53
N TRP A 88 6.42 17.20 -0.33
CA TRP A 88 7.71 17.90 -0.40
C TRP A 88 7.94 18.53 -1.78
N ARG A 89 7.66 17.79 -2.84
CA ARG A 89 7.79 18.27 -4.23
C ARG A 89 6.87 19.47 -4.49
N GLU A 90 5.64 19.43 -4.00
CA GLU A 90 4.68 20.54 -4.16
C GLU A 90 5.13 21.78 -3.39
N ILE A 91 5.57 21.62 -2.14
CA ILE A 91 6.14 22.72 -1.34
C ILE A 91 7.29 23.37 -2.11
N ASN A 92 8.21 22.57 -2.66
CA ASN A 92 9.32 23.09 -3.46
C ASN A 92 8.89 23.77 -4.77
N ASN A 93 7.87 23.25 -5.46
CA ASN A 93 7.36 23.90 -6.68
C ASN A 93 6.76 25.27 -6.35
N ARG A 94 6.06 25.41 -5.22
CA ARG A 94 5.50 26.68 -4.78
C ARG A 94 6.61 27.68 -4.43
N ILE A 95 7.63 27.24 -3.69
CA ILE A 95 8.74 28.10 -3.27
C ILE A 95 9.62 28.51 -4.46
N PHE A 96 10.06 27.56 -5.28
CA PHE A 96 11.12 27.79 -6.26
C PHE A 96 10.62 27.98 -7.69
N ARG A 97 9.37 27.57 -7.99
CA ARG A 97 8.80 27.65 -9.35
C ARG A 97 7.53 28.49 -9.43
N LEU A 98 7.05 29.03 -8.29
CA LEU A 98 5.79 29.77 -8.20
C LEU A 98 4.62 29.03 -8.86
N SER A 99 4.65 27.70 -8.77
CA SER A 99 3.68 26.81 -9.42
C SER A 99 2.95 26.00 -8.36
N ALA A 100 1.62 25.96 -8.48
CA ALA A 100 0.74 25.26 -7.57
C ALA A 100 -0.10 24.23 -8.32
N ALA A 101 0.00 22.96 -7.93
CA ALA A 101 -0.90 21.92 -8.40
C ALA A 101 -2.18 21.87 -7.55
N THR A 102 -3.27 21.42 -8.16
CA THR A 102 -4.52 21.16 -7.42
C THR A 102 -4.37 19.88 -6.59
N LEU A 103 -5.24 19.74 -5.59
CA LEU A 103 -5.31 18.54 -4.74
C LEU A 103 -5.48 17.27 -5.58
N GLU A 104 -6.39 17.31 -6.56
CA GLU A 104 -6.72 16.19 -7.44
C GLU A 104 -5.52 15.78 -8.30
N ARG A 105 -4.74 16.77 -8.77
CA ARG A 105 -3.54 16.49 -9.57
C ARG A 105 -2.46 15.79 -8.74
N ILE A 106 -2.28 16.19 -7.48
CA ILE A 106 -1.32 15.55 -6.59
C ILE A 106 -1.79 14.13 -6.22
N LEU A 107 -3.07 13.97 -5.88
CA LEU A 107 -3.66 12.66 -5.60
C LEU A 107 -3.55 11.71 -6.78
N SER A 108 -3.83 12.18 -8.00
CA SER A 108 -3.66 11.38 -9.22
C SER A 108 -2.22 10.90 -9.38
N ARG A 109 -1.22 11.77 -9.19
CA ARG A 109 0.19 11.37 -9.26
C ARG A 109 0.56 10.34 -8.20
N ILE A 110 0.10 10.52 -6.96
CA ILE A 110 0.33 9.57 -5.87
C ILE A 110 -0.27 8.20 -6.22
N MET A 111 -1.53 8.18 -6.70
CA MET A 111 -2.21 6.94 -7.06
C MET A 111 -1.50 6.22 -8.21
N THR A 112 -1.14 6.95 -9.28
CA THR A 112 -0.41 6.40 -10.42
C THR A 112 0.96 5.83 -10.00
N ASP A 113 1.77 6.60 -9.28
CA ASP A 113 3.12 6.15 -8.89
C ASP A 113 3.06 4.88 -8.01
N VAL A 114 2.08 4.79 -7.12
CA VAL A 114 1.91 3.61 -6.25
C VAL A 114 1.35 2.43 -7.04
N SER A 115 0.32 2.63 -7.87
CA SER A 115 -0.34 1.54 -8.59
C SER A 115 0.56 0.92 -9.64
N GLU A 116 1.25 1.73 -10.44
CA GLU A 116 2.21 1.26 -11.44
C GLU A 116 3.37 0.52 -10.77
N LYS A 117 3.91 1.06 -9.67
CA LYS A 117 4.99 0.40 -8.94
C LYS A 117 4.55 -0.94 -8.36
N ALA A 118 3.32 -1.03 -7.84
CA ALA A 118 2.76 -2.27 -7.33
C ALA A 118 2.60 -3.32 -8.43
N ALA A 119 1.97 -2.96 -9.55
CA ALA A 119 1.75 -3.85 -10.69
C ALA A 119 3.07 -4.36 -11.29
N LEU A 120 4.11 -3.53 -11.33
CA LEU A 120 5.42 -3.90 -11.88
C LEU A 120 6.27 -4.77 -10.94
N CYS A 121 6.12 -4.63 -9.62
CA CYS A 121 7.07 -5.20 -8.66
C CYS A 121 6.49 -6.33 -7.80
N LEU A 122 5.19 -6.59 -7.87
CA LEU A 122 4.52 -7.55 -6.99
C LEU A 122 3.77 -8.60 -7.79
N ASP A 123 3.73 -9.80 -7.20
CA ASP A 123 2.93 -10.93 -7.67
C ASP A 123 2.23 -11.53 -6.45
N ILE A 124 0.91 -11.39 -6.39
CA ILE A 124 0.13 -11.72 -5.19
C ILE A 124 -1.00 -12.70 -5.49
N SER A 125 -1.31 -13.59 -4.55
CA SER A 125 -2.54 -14.39 -4.65
C SER A 125 -3.79 -13.52 -4.62
N ASN A 126 -4.79 -13.90 -5.42
CA ASN A 126 -6.09 -13.25 -5.45
C ASN A 126 -6.93 -13.69 -4.23
N THR A 127 -7.10 -12.79 -3.26
CA THR A 127 -7.93 -13.00 -2.06
C THR A 127 -8.80 -11.76 -1.87
N PRO A 128 -10.01 -11.87 -1.27
CA PRO A 128 -10.91 -10.72 -1.11
C PRO A 128 -10.26 -9.52 -0.39
N VAL A 129 -9.43 -9.78 0.63
CA VAL A 129 -8.73 -8.73 1.39
C VAL A 129 -7.71 -7.99 0.53
N LYS A 130 -6.94 -8.71 -0.31
CA LYS A 130 -5.96 -8.09 -1.20
C LYS A 130 -6.64 -7.35 -2.35
N ARG A 131 -7.72 -7.94 -2.89
CA ARG A 131 -8.55 -7.37 -3.95
C ARG A 131 -9.13 -6.01 -3.56
N SER A 132 -9.67 -5.87 -2.34
CA SER A 132 -10.13 -4.57 -1.85
C SER A 132 -9.06 -3.48 -1.93
N ILE A 133 -7.80 -3.77 -1.59
CA ILE A 133 -6.72 -2.78 -1.68
C ILE A 133 -6.32 -2.52 -3.14
N VAL A 134 -6.29 -3.55 -4.00
CA VAL A 134 -6.05 -3.42 -5.44
C VAL A 134 -7.10 -2.51 -6.08
N ASP A 135 -8.38 -2.74 -5.79
CA ASP A 135 -9.50 -1.96 -6.31
C ASP A 135 -9.45 -0.50 -5.80
N ASN A 136 -9.20 -0.31 -4.50
CA ASN A 136 -9.08 1.03 -3.90
C ASN A 136 -8.04 1.88 -4.66
N TRP A 137 -6.86 1.30 -4.89
CA TRP A 137 -5.73 1.95 -5.56
C TRP A 137 -5.83 1.96 -7.09
N ALA A 138 -6.87 1.35 -7.67
CA ALA A 138 -7.03 1.15 -9.11
C ALA A 138 -5.78 0.51 -9.75
N ILE A 139 -5.25 -0.53 -9.09
CA ILE A 139 -4.11 -1.30 -9.59
C ILE A 139 -4.59 -2.26 -10.66
N ASP A 140 -3.83 -2.39 -11.74
CA ASP A 140 -4.12 -3.33 -12.81
C ASP A 140 -4.15 -4.79 -12.31
N GLU A 141 -5.07 -5.60 -12.84
CA GLU A 141 -5.26 -6.99 -12.39
C GLU A 141 -4.08 -7.91 -12.70
N SER A 142 -3.13 -7.49 -13.54
CA SER A 142 -1.86 -8.22 -13.80
C SER A 142 -1.03 -8.47 -12.54
N ILE A 143 -1.28 -7.75 -11.44
CA ILE A 143 -0.66 -8.00 -10.13
C ILE A 143 -1.03 -9.37 -9.53
N PHE A 144 -2.15 -9.97 -9.95
CA PHE A 144 -2.60 -11.25 -9.42
C PHE A 144 -1.90 -12.42 -10.10
N ARG A 145 -1.41 -13.36 -9.29
CA ARG A 145 -0.88 -14.63 -9.78
C ARG A 145 -1.97 -15.41 -10.49
N ASN A 146 -1.79 -15.65 -11.79
CA ASN A 146 -2.59 -16.61 -12.53
C ASN A 146 -2.24 -18.01 -12.04
N LEU A 147 -3.06 -18.56 -11.15
CA LEU A 147 -3.07 -19.98 -10.85
C LEU A 147 -3.73 -20.71 -12.02
N VAL A 148 -3.02 -20.85 -13.13
CA VAL A 148 -3.37 -21.90 -14.09
C VAL A 148 -3.09 -23.19 -13.33
N LEU A 149 -4.16 -23.88 -12.92
CA LEU A 149 -4.05 -25.28 -12.55
C LEU A 149 -3.44 -25.98 -13.76
N GLU A 150 -2.18 -26.41 -13.67
CA GLU A 150 -1.67 -27.47 -14.53
C GLU A 150 -2.56 -28.70 -14.30
N GLN A 151 -3.69 -28.76 -14.99
CA GLN A 151 -4.40 -30.00 -15.22
C GLN A 151 -3.52 -30.79 -16.17
N VAL A 152 -2.59 -31.57 -15.61
CA VAL A 152 -1.95 -32.67 -16.33
C VAL A 152 -3.10 -33.57 -16.84
N PRO A 153 -3.29 -33.75 -18.15
CA PRO A 153 -4.33 -34.64 -18.64
C PRO A 153 -4.00 -36.05 -18.19
N GLY A 154 -4.86 -36.61 -17.34
CA GLY A 154 -4.79 -38.00 -16.92
C GLY A 154 -4.76 -38.89 -18.16
N HIS A 155 -3.66 -39.61 -18.36
CA HIS A 155 -3.60 -40.66 -19.36
C HIS A 155 -4.55 -41.78 -18.92
N HIS A 156 -5.74 -41.79 -19.51
CA HIS A 156 -6.63 -42.94 -19.52
C HIS A 156 -5.95 -44.05 -20.32
N ILE A 157 -5.46 -45.09 -19.63
CA ILE A 157 -5.11 -46.37 -20.27
C ILE A 157 -6.38 -47.24 -20.24
N PRO A 158 -6.91 -47.70 -21.40
CA PRO A 158 -8.08 -48.57 -21.43
C PRO A 158 -7.72 -49.96 -20.92
N GLY A 159 -8.67 -50.55 -20.18
CA GLY A 159 -8.51 -51.86 -19.56
C GLY A 159 -8.42 -53.02 -20.55
N HIS A 160 -7.64 -54.02 -20.17
CA HIS A 160 -7.85 -55.40 -20.57
C HIS A 160 -8.16 -56.20 -19.29
N GLY A 161 -9.34 -56.79 -19.25
CA GLY A 161 -9.72 -57.72 -18.19
C GLY A 161 -9.06 -59.08 -18.39
N HIS A 162 -8.75 -59.76 -17.30
CA HIS A 162 -9.39 -61.03 -16.96
C HIS A 162 -8.96 -61.49 -15.57
N GLU A 163 -9.89 -62.23 -14.95
CA GLU A 163 -9.70 -63.22 -13.90
C GLU A 163 -9.95 -62.86 -12.43
N ASN A 164 -10.60 -63.86 -11.83
CA ASN A 164 -11.55 -63.84 -10.75
C ASN A 164 -10.91 -64.35 -9.46
N PHE A 165 -11.42 -63.82 -8.34
CA PHE A 165 -11.54 -64.48 -7.03
C PHE A 165 -10.29 -65.07 -6.38
N VAL A 166 -9.95 -64.55 -5.19
CA VAL A 166 -10.11 -65.24 -3.88
C VAL A 166 -9.64 -64.26 -2.79
N THR A 167 -10.57 -63.83 -1.93
CA THR A 167 -10.28 -63.36 -0.57
C THR A 167 -10.17 -64.62 0.31
N PRO A 168 -9.36 -64.66 1.40
CA PRO A 168 -9.84 -64.01 2.62
C PRO A 168 -8.78 -63.56 3.66
N GLN A 169 -9.31 -62.84 4.66
CA GLN A 169 -8.91 -62.73 6.06
C GLN A 169 -8.17 -61.47 6.56
N ILE A 170 -8.99 -60.70 7.28
CA ILE A 170 -8.71 -59.76 8.36
C ILE A 170 -8.12 -60.54 9.55
N PHE A 171 -7.01 -60.11 10.17
CA PHE A 171 -6.89 -59.82 11.63
C PHE A 171 -5.49 -59.36 12.09
N GLN A 172 -5.50 -58.36 12.98
CA GLN A 172 -4.57 -58.08 14.10
C GLN A 172 -3.16 -57.47 13.89
N ARG A 173 -3.10 -56.14 14.08
CA ARG A 173 -2.53 -55.42 15.25
C ARG A 173 -1.49 -56.16 16.13
N ARG A 174 -0.24 -55.63 16.21
CA ARG A 174 0.55 -55.36 17.44
C ARG A 174 1.88 -54.69 17.07
N GLN A 175 2.08 -53.44 17.49
CA GLN A 175 2.97 -53.00 18.58
C GLN A 175 4.45 -52.96 18.23
N GLY A 176 4.99 -51.75 18.14
CA GLY A 176 6.42 -51.47 18.26
C GLY A 176 6.83 -51.47 19.74
N VAL A 177 7.96 -52.13 19.99
CA VAL A 177 8.77 -52.04 21.21
C VAL A 177 10.22 -52.01 20.72
N GLY A 178 11.02 -51.08 21.24
CA GLY A 178 12.46 -50.97 21.01
C GLY A 178 12.90 -49.54 20.83
#